data_AF-A0A7C6UAY7-F1
#
_entry.id   AF-A0A7C6UAY7-F1
#
_cell.length_a   1.000
_cell.length_b   1.000
_cell.length_c   1.000
_cell.angle_alpha   90.00
_cell.angle_beta   90.00
_cell.angle_gamma   90.00
#
_symmetry.space_group_name_H-M   'P 1'
#
loop_
_entity.id
_entity.type
_entity.pdbx_description
1 polymer ?
#
loop_
_entity_poly.entity_id
_entity_poly.type
_entity_poly.pdbx_seq_one_letter_code
_entity_poly.pdbx_strand_id
1 'polypeptide(L)'
;MIILKIAEALNRKDERGFTLIELLIVIAILAILAAIAIPLITSRVQDARDAADTANVRMLQGAVDLYVIDNPGTALTTGVASATDSWVDTLVEAGYLPEKTESPNPGKDYNLTEALIGEVPTGDDNRPFNYKVELVDKPS
;
A
#
# COMPACT_ATOMS: atom_id res chain seq x y z
N MET A 1 -31.51 -50.61 47.36
CA MET A 1 -32.12 -49.28 47.10
C MET A 1 -31.30 -48.11 47.66
N ILE A 2 -30.46 -48.29 48.69
CA ILE A 2 -29.62 -47.21 49.26
C ILE A 2 -28.47 -46.79 48.32
N ILE A 3 -27.87 -47.73 47.59
CA ILE A 3 -26.73 -47.46 46.68
C ILE A 3 -27.13 -46.58 45.48
N LEU A 4 -28.38 -46.67 44.99
CA LEU A 4 -28.85 -45.84 43.87
C LEU A 4 -29.01 -44.35 44.25
N LYS A 5 -29.48 -44.06 45.49
CA LYS A 5 -29.66 -42.68 45.99
C LYS A 5 -28.34 -41.91 46.15
N ILE A 6 -27.22 -42.61 46.36
CA ILE A 6 -25.89 -41.99 46.53
C ILE A 6 -25.29 -41.61 45.17
N ALA A 7 -25.48 -42.42 44.13
CA ALA A 7 -25.02 -42.12 42.77
C ALA A 7 -25.69 -40.86 42.20
N GLU A 8 -26.97 -40.64 42.53
CA GLU A 8 -27.73 -39.45 42.12
C GLU A 8 -27.26 -38.17 42.84
N ALA A 9 -26.91 -38.28 44.12
CA ALA A 9 -26.39 -37.15 44.91
C ALA A 9 -24.98 -36.68 44.45
N LEU A 10 -24.20 -37.55 43.82
CA LEU A 10 -22.86 -37.25 43.32
C LEU A 10 -22.84 -36.65 41.90
N ASN A 11 -23.96 -36.64 41.18
CA ASN A 11 -24.04 -36.11 39.81
C ASN A 11 -24.60 -34.67 39.74
N ARG A 12 -24.60 -33.93 40.86
CA ARG A 12 -24.83 -32.49 40.83
C ARG A 12 -23.56 -31.81 40.32
N LYS A 13 -23.42 -31.74 39.00
CA LYS A 13 -22.45 -30.83 38.36
C LYS A 13 -22.82 -29.41 38.79
N ASP A 14 -21.91 -28.75 39.50
CA ASP A 14 -21.97 -27.32 39.77
C ASP A 14 -21.83 -26.58 38.43
N GLU A 15 -22.95 -26.41 37.73
CA GLU A 15 -23.05 -25.58 36.54
C GLU A 15 -23.00 -24.11 36.99
N ARG A 16 -21.80 -23.61 37.25
CA ARG A 16 -21.56 -22.19 37.45
C ARG A 16 -21.76 -21.48 36.12
N GLY A 17 -22.95 -20.92 35.92
CA GLY A 17 -23.28 -20.09 34.76
C GLY A 17 -22.47 -18.79 34.76
N PHE A 18 -22.11 -18.32 33.57
CA PHE A 18 -21.49 -17.01 33.36
C PHE A 18 -22.47 -15.92 33.83
N THR A 19 -22.02 -14.95 34.61
CA THR A 19 -22.91 -13.86 35.02
C THR A 19 -23.06 -12.84 33.88
N LEU A 20 -24.26 -12.28 33.73
CA LEU A 20 -24.49 -11.21 32.74
C LEU A 20 -23.61 -9.99 33.02
N ILE A 21 -23.31 -9.73 34.29
CA ILE A 21 -22.46 -8.59 34.69
C ILE A 21 -21.00 -8.81 34.31
N GLU A 22 -20.48 -10.04 34.37
CA GLU A 22 -19.13 -10.36 33.88
C GLU A 22 -19.01 -10.08 32.38
N LEU A 23 -20.01 -10.50 31.60
CA LEU A 23 -19.99 -10.23 30.16
C LEU A 23 -20.11 -8.73 29.86
N LEU A 24 -20.92 -8.00 30.63
CA LEU A 24 -21.12 -6.56 30.46
C LEU A 24 -19.84 -5.76 30.70
N ILE A 25 -19.09 -6.08 31.76
CA ILE A 25 -17.83 -5.39 32.05
C ILE A 25 -16.79 -5.66 30.96
N VAL A 26 -16.73 -6.89 30.43
CA VAL A 26 -15.79 -7.25 29.36
C VAL A 26 -16.05 -6.44 28.09
N ILE A 27 -17.30 -6.37 27.62
CA ILE A 27 -17.62 -5.59 26.42
C ILE A 27 -17.43 -4.10 26.64
N ALA A 28 -17.65 -3.60 27.86
CA ALA A 28 -17.39 -2.20 28.21
C ALA A 28 -15.90 -1.85 28.08
N ILE A 29 -15.00 -2.72 28.58
CA ILE A 29 -13.55 -2.52 28.42
C ILE A 29 -13.14 -2.65 26.96
N LEU A 30 -13.66 -3.64 26.22
CA LEU A 30 -13.37 -3.79 24.78
C LEU A 30 -13.80 -2.58 23.97
N ALA A 31 -14.93 -1.94 24.31
CA ALA A 31 -15.39 -0.72 23.65
C ALA A 31 -14.42 0.45 23.86
N ILE A 32 -13.91 0.63 25.08
CA ILE A 32 -12.92 1.69 25.38
C ILE A 32 -11.61 1.44 24.62
N LEU A 33 -11.13 0.19 24.59
CA LEU A 33 -9.92 -0.17 23.85
C LEU A 33 -10.10 0.04 22.35
N ALA A 34 -11.22 -0.40 21.78
CA ALA A 34 -11.52 -0.23 20.36
C ALA A 34 -11.60 1.24 19.95
N ALA A 35 -12.20 2.09 20.80
CA ALA A 35 -12.32 3.53 20.53
C ALA A 35 -10.95 4.23 20.35
N ILE A 36 -9.91 3.77 21.08
CA ILE A 36 -8.55 4.31 20.96
C ILE A 36 -7.77 3.60 19.86
N ALA A 37 -7.92 2.28 19.75
CA ALA A 37 -7.14 1.45 18.84
C ALA A 37 -7.47 1.70 17.36
N ILE A 38 -8.75 1.85 17.00
CA ILE A 38 -9.19 2.01 15.61
C ILE A 38 -8.56 3.24 14.92
N PRO A 39 -8.70 4.48 15.45
CA PRO A 39 -8.12 5.65 14.78
C PRO A 39 -6.59 5.59 14.72
N LEU A 40 -5.95 5.03 15.76
CA LEU A 40 -4.50 4.85 15.80
C LEU A 40 -4.04 3.91 14.68
N ILE A 41 -4.67 2.74 14.51
CA ILE A 41 -4.31 1.77 13.49
C ILE A 41 -4.53 2.37 12.09
N THR A 42 -5.65 3.04 11.85
CA THR A 42 -5.92 3.69 10.55
C THR A 42 -4.84 4.69 10.19
N SER A 43 -4.41 5.53 11.13
CA SER A 43 -3.30 6.48 10.91
C SER A 43 -1.99 5.75 10.59
N ARG A 44 -1.65 4.68 11.31
CA ARG A 44 -0.42 3.92 11.07
C ARG A 44 -0.40 3.23 9.72
N VAL A 45 -1.55 2.72 9.27
CA VAL A 45 -1.68 2.14 7.93
C VAL A 45 -1.49 3.22 6.87
N GLN A 46 -2.04 4.41 7.07
CA GLN A 46 -1.82 5.54 6.15
C GLN A 46 -0.34 5.94 6.08
N ASP A 47 0.31 6.14 7.23
CA ASP A 47 1.75 6.47 7.29
C ASP A 47 2.60 5.42 6.55
N ALA A 48 2.27 4.13 6.70
CA ALA A 48 2.98 3.04 6.04
C ALA A 48 2.78 3.06 4.51
N ARG A 49 1.58 3.40 4.04
CA ARG A 49 1.30 3.55 2.60
C ARG A 49 2.07 4.73 2.01
N ASP A 50 2.11 5.86 2.70
CA ASP A 50 2.83 7.06 2.24
C ASP A 50 4.34 6.82 2.19
N ALA A 51 4.88 6.09 3.17
CA ALA A 51 6.28 5.67 3.18
C ALA A 51 6.60 4.71 2.01
N ALA A 52 5.70 3.76 1.73
CA ALA A 52 5.83 2.85 0.60
C ALA A 52 5.76 3.59 -0.74
N ASP A 53 4.84 4.54 -0.92
CA ASP A 53 4.79 5.37 -2.13
C ASP A 53 6.07 6.17 -2.34
N THR A 54 6.64 6.74 -1.27
CA THR A 54 7.90 7.47 -1.34
C THR A 54 9.05 6.55 -1.77
N ALA A 55 9.08 5.31 -1.29
CA ALA A 55 10.07 4.32 -1.71
C ALA A 55 9.86 3.91 -3.17
N ASN A 56 8.62 3.67 -3.57
CA ASN A 56 8.25 3.30 -4.94
C ASN A 56 8.61 4.40 -5.94
N VAL A 57 8.34 5.67 -5.65
CA VAL A 57 8.74 6.80 -6.52
C VAL A 57 10.25 6.81 -6.74
N ARG A 58 11.06 6.60 -5.69
CA ARG A 58 12.52 6.56 -5.82
C ARG A 58 13.00 5.36 -6.63
N MET A 59 12.38 4.20 -6.42
CA MET A 59 12.67 2.98 -7.17
C MET A 59 12.34 3.16 -8.66
N LEU A 60 11.15 3.68 -8.97
CA LEU A 60 10.70 3.96 -10.33
C LEU A 60 11.56 5.03 -11.00
N GLN A 61 11.91 6.10 -10.28
CA GLN A 61 12.84 7.12 -10.78
C GLN A 61 14.19 6.49 -11.15
N GLY A 62 14.76 5.66 -10.27
CA GLY A 62 16.02 4.97 -10.57
C GLY A 62 15.91 4.03 -11.79
N ALA A 63 14.80 3.33 -11.95
CA ALA A 63 14.56 2.48 -13.12
C ALA A 63 14.47 3.29 -14.42
N VAL A 64 13.78 4.44 -14.38
CA VAL A 64 13.71 5.39 -15.50
C VAL A 64 15.10 5.93 -15.85
N ASP A 65 15.87 6.36 -14.85
CA ASP A 65 17.20 6.91 -15.05
C ASP A 65 18.13 5.88 -15.71
N LEU A 66 18.09 4.62 -15.26
CA LEU A 66 18.85 3.52 -15.85
C LEU A 66 18.42 3.24 -17.30
N TYR A 67 17.11 3.19 -17.56
CA TYR A 67 16.60 2.95 -18.92
C TYR A 67 17.08 4.03 -19.90
N VAL A 68 17.04 5.31 -19.49
CA VAL A 68 17.46 6.44 -20.34
C VAL A 68 18.97 6.44 -20.58
N ILE A 69 19.76 6.03 -19.58
CA ILE A 69 21.22 5.88 -19.72
C ILE A 69 21.55 4.80 -20.75
N ASP A 70 20.88 3.64 -20.69
CA ASP A 70 21.15 2.50 -21.56
C ASP A 70 20.55 2.68 -22.97
N ASN A 71 19.52 3.51 -23.12
CA ASN A 71 18.81 3.77 -24.39
C ASN A 71 18.85 5.26 -24.77
N PRO A 72 20.04 5.83 -25.04
CA PRO A 72 20.17 7.24 -25.36
C PRO A 72 19.35 7.61 -26.60
N GLY A 73 18.56 8.69 -26.50
CA GLY A 73 17.71 9.19 -27.59
C GLY A 73 16.35 8.49 -27.74
N THR A 74 16.09 7.43 -26.96
CA THR A 74 14.76 6.78 -26.93
C THR A 74 13.90 7.43 -25.84
N ALA A 75 12.85 8.15 -26.25
CA ALA A 75 11.93 8.75 -25.30
C ALA A 75 10.98 7.69 -24.70
N LEU A 76 10.78 7.77 -23.38
CA LEU A 76 9.69 7.08 -22.70
C LEU A 76 8.37 7.80 -22.98
N THR A 77 7.30 7.02 -23.15
CA THR A 77 5.93 7.56 -23.14
C THR A 77 5.66 8.21 -21.78
N THR A 78 5.15 9.43 -21.74
CA THR A 78 4.83 10.11 -20.48
C THR A 78 3.35 9.94 -20.12
N GLY A 79 3.03 10.06 -18.83
CA GLY A 79 1.67 9.89 -18.33
C GLY A 79 1.57 8.94 -17.15
N VAL A 80 0.33 8.65 -16.77
CA VAL A 80 -0.03 7.89 -15.56
C VAL A 80 0.16 6.39 -15.78
N ALA A 81 0.70 5.69 -14.78
CA ALA A 81 1.10 4.28 -14.87
C ALA A 81 -0.05 3.28 -15.14
N SER A 82 -1.28 3.65 -14.81
CA SER A 82 -2.48 2.85 -15.13
C SER A 82 -2.96 2.96 -16.58
N ALA A 83 -2.34 3.76 -17.43
CA ALA A 83 -2.69 3.82 -18.85
C ALA A 83 -2.37 2.47 -19.55
N THR A 84 -3.17 2.12 -20.56
CA THR A 84 -2.80 1.06 -21.52
C THR A 84 -1.47 1.43 -22.18
N ASP A 85 -0.53 0.48 -22.24
CA ASP A 85 0.85 0.70 -22.72
C ASP A 85 1.60 1.79 -21.94
N SER A 86 1.65 1.62 -20.62
CA SER A 86 2.34 2.55 -19.72
C SER A 86 3.86 2.46 -19.85
N TRP A 87 4.54 3.57 -19.55
CA TRP A 87 6.00 3.59 -19.33
C TRP A 87 6.47 2.55 -18.30
N VAL A 88 5.65 2.22 -17.30
CA VAL A 88 5.98 1.16 -16.34
C VAL A 88 6.00 -0.20 -17.02
N ASP A 89 5.08 -0.45 -17.97
CA ASP A 89 5.03 -1.70 -18.71
C ASP A 89 6.27 -1.83 -19.62
N THR A 90 6.72 -0.73 -20.24
CA THR A 90 7.99 -0.67 -20.99
C THR A 90 9.19 -1.01 -20.11
N LEU A 91 9.26 -0.48 -18.88
CA LEU A 91 10.36 -0.75 -17.96
C LEU A 91 10.38 -2.20 -17.47
N VAL A 92 9.21 -2.81 -17.29
CA VAL A 92 9.09 -4.23 -16.92
C VAL A 92 9.53 -5.11 -18.09
N GLU A 93 9.05 -4.84 -19.30
CA GLU A 93 9.43 -5.60 -20.51
C GLU A 93 10.93 -5.48 -20.81
N ALA A 94 11.50 -4.28 -20.63
CA ALA A 94 12.92 -4.03 -20.81
C ALA A 94 13.80 -4.54 -19.65
N GLY A 95 13.21 -5.07 -18.57
CA GLY A 95 13.92 -5.72 -17.47
C GLY A 95 14.50 -4.79 -16.40
N TYR A 96 14.11 -3.51 -16.39
CA TYR A 96 14.52 -2.54 -15.36
C TYR A 96 13.64 -2.60 -14.11
N LEU A 97 12.44 -3.18 -14.23
CA LEU A 97 11.54 -3.45 -13.12
C LEU A 97 11.13 -4.93 -13.11
N PRO A 98 11.05 -5.57 -11.92
CA PRO A 98 10.63 -6.97 -11.83
C PRO A 98 9.12 -7.14 -12.07
N GLU A 99 8.31 -6.15 -11.71
CA GLU A 99 6.86 -6.13 -11.87
C GLU A 99 6.36 -4.69 -11.87
N LYS A 100 5.15 -4.50 -12.42
CA LYS A 100 4.41 -3.24 -12.33
C LYS A 100 4.22 -2.85 -10.88
N THR A 101 4.64 -1.63 -10.54
CA THR A 101 4.48 -1.09 -9.19
C THR A 101 3.21 -0.24 -9.14
N GLU A 102 2.27 -0.59 -8.25
CA GLU A 102 1.06 0.17 -7.98
C GLU A 102 1.15 0.91 -6.64
N SER A 103 0.44 2.04 -6.52
CA SER A 103 0.37 2.78 -5.27
C SER A 103 -0.43 1.99 -4.21
N PRO A 104 0.12 1.80 -2.99
CA PRO A 104 -0.64 1.24 -1.87
C PRO A 104 -1.77 2.16 -1.38
N ASN A 105 -1.76 3.43 -1.80
CA ASN A 105 -2.80 4.40 -1.48
C ASN A 105 -3.96 4.34 -2.49
N PRO A 106 -5.18 4.01 -2.03
CA PRO A 106 -6.34 3.99 -2.92
C PRO A 106 -6.56 5.35 -3.59
N GLY A 107 -6.75 5.34 -4.91
CA GLY A 107 -6.97 6.56 -5.69
C GLY A 107 -5.70 7.34 -6.04
N LYS A 108 -4.52 6.82 -5.74
CA LYS A 108 -3.24 7.38 -6.18
C LYS A 108 -2.60 6.50 -7.26
N ASP A 109 -1.72 7.12 -8.05
CA ASP A 109 -0.91 6.43 -9.05
C ASP A 109 0.39 7.21 -9.35
N TYR A 110 1.30 6.61 -10.10
CA TYR A 110 2.57 7.23 -10.50
C TYR A 110 2.45 7.85 -11.89
N ASN A 111 2.85 9.11 -12.03
CA ASN A 111 2.92 9.82 -13.29
C ASN A 111 4.37 10.07 -13.68
N LEU A 112 4.68 9.83 -14.94
CA LEU A 112 5.95 10.22 -15.54
C LEU A 112 5.75 11.53 -16.30
N THR A 113 6.55 12.55 -15.97
CA THR A 113 6.58 13.82 -16.71
C THR A 113 7.97 14.08 -17.26
N GLU A 114 8.05 14.75 -18.41
CA GLU A 114 9.31 15.28 -18.90
C GLU A 114 9.64 16.55 -18.10
N ALA A 115 10.74 16.54 -17.37
CA ALA A 115 11.25 17.68 -16.64
C ALA A 115 12.40 18.32 -17.45
N LEU A 116 12.15 19.46 -18.10
CA LEU A 116 13.21 20.28 -18.69
C LEU A 116 14.18 20.75 -17.60
N ILE A 117 15.41 20.23 -17.58
CA ILE A 117 16.52 20.80 -16.80
C ILE A 117 17.53 21.43 -17.76
N GLY A 118 17.52 22.77 -17.83
CA GLY A 118 18.46 23.57 -18.64
C GLY A 118 17.83 24.25 -19.86
N GLU A 119 18.41 25.39 -20.27
CA GLU A 119 18.08 26.08 -21.51
C GLU A 119 18.26 25.15 -22.72
N VAL A 120 17.34 25.23 -23.68
CA VAL A 120 17.37 24.48 -24.94
C VAL A 120 18.63 24.84 -25.74
N PRO A 121 19.57 23.91 -26.00
CA PRO A 121 20.58 24.13 -27.03
C PRO A 121 19.83 24.14 -28.37
N THR A 122 19.65 25.33 -28.93
CA THR A 122 19.04 25.53 -30.24
C THR A 122 20.01 25.04 -31.32
N GLY A 123 19.94 23.75 -31.67
CA GLY A 123 20.62 23.25 -32.87
C GLY A 123 21.06 21.78 -32.90
N ASP A 124 20.86 21.00 -31.84
CA ASP A 124 21.13 19.57 -31.82
C ASP A 124 19.91 18.85 -31.21
N ASP A 125 19.24 18.00 -32.00
CA ASP A 125 18.02 17.29 -31.61
C ASP A 125 18.28 16.22 -30.52
N ASN A 126 19.54 16.00 -30.12
CA ASN A 126 19.93 15.07 -29.07
C ASN A 126 19.88 15.70 -27.66
N ARG A 127 18.70 16.20 -27.26
CA ARG A 127 18.47 16.72 -25.90
C ARG A 127 18.42 15.55 -24.90
N PRO A 128 19.14 15.60 -23.76
CA PRO A 128 18.94 14.63 -22.69
C PRO A 128 17.51 14.78 -22.14
N PHE A 129 16.68 13.76 -22.34
CA PHE A 129 15.36 13.69 -21.71
C PHE A 129 15.56 13.44 -20.22
N ASN A 130 15.17 14.40 -19.38
CA ASN A 130 15.14 14.19 -17.95
C ASN A 130 13.69 13.95 -17.54
N TYR A 131 13.45 12.84 -16.88
CA TYR A 131 12.12 12.42 -16.48
C TYR A 131 11.95 12.57 -14.98
N LYS A 132 10.73 12.86 -14.56
CA LYS A 132 10.37 12.91 -13.15
C LYS A 132 9.17 12.01 -12.89
N VAL A 133 9.35 11.10 -11.94
CA VAL A 133 8.26 10.30 -11.38
C VAL A 133 7.63 11.05 -10.21
N GLU A 134 6.31 11.18 -10.23
CA GLU A 134 5.58 11.80 -9.13
C GLU A 134 4.27 11.07 -8.85
N LEU A 135 3.84 11.12 -7.58
CA LEU A 135 2.55 10.57 -7.17
C LEU A 135 1.45 11.56 -7.55
N VAL A 136 0.42 11.08 -8.26
CA VAL A 136 -0.74 11.86 -8.68
C VAL A 136 -2.04 11.17 -8.26
N ASP A 137 -3.14 11.90 -8.35
CA ASP A 137 -4.47 11.29 -8.27
C ASP A 137 -4.72 10.41 -9.50
N LYS A 138 -5.24 9.21 -9.28
CA LYS A 138 -5.61 8.29 -10.34
C LYS A 138 -6.70 8.95 -11.20
N PRO A 139 -6.57 8.95 -12.54
CA PRO A 139 -7.60 9.49 -13.42
C PRO A 139 -8.90 8.68 -13.27
N SER A 140 -10.04 9.39 -13.31
CA SER A 140 -11.40 8.84 -13.21
C SER A 140 -11.76 7.89 -14.35
#